data_AF-A0AAE1CQ85-F1
#
_entry.id   AF-A0AAE1CQ85-F1
#
_cell.length_a   1.000
_cell.length_b   1.000
_cell.length_c   1.000
_cell.angle_alpha   90.00
_cell.angle_beta   90.00
_cell.angle_gamma   90.00
#
_symmetry.space_group_name_H-M   'P 1'
#
loop_
_entity.id
_entity.type
_entity.pdbx_description
1 polymer ?
#
loop_
_entity_poly.entity_id
_entity_poly.type
_entity_poly.pdbx_seq_one_letter_code
_entity_poly.pdbx_strand_id
1 'polypeptide(L)'
;MLIPKLLWPLLVYEICSTTVEAIEAQINKFTRRWLGVPPGLTDVAMSCRKAKLRLPLKSILEEYKCGKARLLWGLRGQFNRP
;
A
#
# COMPACT_ATOMS: atom_id res chain seq x y z
N MET A 1 3.26 -6.61 10.96
CA MET A 1 3.11 -7.66 9.91
C MET A 1 1.63 -7.90 9.57
N LEU A 2 0.86 -6.85 9.25
CA LEU A 2 -0.58 -6.96 8.99
C LEU A 2 -0.95 -6.81 7.51
N ILE A 3 -0.18 -6.02 6.78
CA ILE A 3 -0.40 -5.69 5.37
C ILE A 3 -0.50 -6.92 4.46
N PRO A 4 0.34 -7.97 4.59
CA PRO A 4 0.23 -9.16 3.73
C PRO A 4 -1.11 -9.88 3.87
N LYS A 5 -1.71 -9.87 5.06
CA LYS A 5 -3.01 -10.53 5.32
C LYS A 5 -4.17 -9.74 4.72
N LEU A 6 -4.06 -8.41 4.67
CA LEU A 6 -5.03 -7.53 4.03
C LEU A 6 -4.87 -7.51 2.51
N LEU A 7 -3.65 -7.72 2.01
CA LEU A 7 -3.34 -7.67 0.59
C LEU A 7 -4.04 -8.77 -0.22
N TRP A 8 -4.11 -9.97 0.34
CA TRP A 8 -4.72 -11.13 -0.32
C TRP A 8 -6.19 -10.90 -0.71
N PRO A 9 -7.11 -10.50 0.20
CA PRO A 9 -8.48 -10.21 -0.19
C PRO A 9 -8.59 -9.02 -1.16
N LEU A 10 -7.73 -7.99 -1.02
CA LEU A 10 -7.71 -6.85 -1.95
C LEU A 10 -7.40 -7.28 -3.40
N LEU A 11 -6.49 -8.24 -3.56
CA LEU A 11 -6.09 -8.76 -4.86
C LEU A 11 -7.14 -9.73 -5.44
N VAL A 12 -7.76 -10.57 -4.60
CA VAL A 12 -8.76 -11.56 -5.03
C VAL A 12 -10.05 -10.90 -5.52
N TYR A 13 -10.51 -9.84 -4.86
CA TYR A 13 -11.77 -9.15 -5.20
C TYR A 13 -11.62 -8.04 -6.26
N GLU A 14 -10.47 -7.94 -6.93
CA GLU A 14 -10.18 -6.91 -7.93
C GLU A 14 -10.59 -5.47 -7.54
N ILE A 15 -10.48 -5.13 -6.25
CA ILE A 15 -10.93 -3.85 -5.73
C ILE A 15 -10.23 -2.70 -6.47
N CYS A 16 -10.96 -1.63 -6.81
CA CYS A 16 -10.39 -0.48 -7.50
C CYS A 16 -9.24 0.15 -6.70
N SER A 17 -8.19 0.65 -7.39
CA SER A 17 -7.04 1.29 -6.74
C SER A 17 -7.45 2.54 -5.94
N THR A 18 -8.49 3.24 -6.37
CA THR A 18 -9.07 4.41 -5.69
C THR A 18 -9.62 4.05 -4.30
N THR A 19 -10.22 2.86 -4.15
CA THR A 19 -10.70 2.36 -2.85
C THR A 19 -9.54 2.06 -1.92
N VAL A 20 -8.46 1.47 -2.45
CA VAL A 20 -7.24 1.20 -1.68
C VAL A 20 -6.57 2.51 -1.24
N GLU A 21 -6.54 3.52 -2.10
CA GLU A 21 -6.08 4.89 -1.79
C GLU A 21 -6.90 5.52 -0.65
N ALA A 22 -8.23 5.39 -0.68
CA ALA A 22 -9.09 5.91 0.38
C ALA A 22 -8.85 5.23 1.74
N ILE A 23 -8.63 3.90 1.74
CA ILE A 23 -8.29 3.14 2.96
C ILE A 23 -6.95 3.63 3.53
N GLU A 24 -5.93 3.75 2.69
CA GLU A 24 -4.62 4.25 3.10
C GLU A 24 -4.71 5.67 3.66
N ALA A 25 -5.46 6.56 3.00
CA ALA A 25 -5.66 7.93 3.47
C ALA A 25 -6.34 7.98 4.86
N GLN A 26 -7.31 7.11 5.14
CA GLN A 26 -7.93 7.01 6.47
C GLN A 26 -6.92 6.55 7.51
N ILE A 27 -6.19 5.47 7.23
CA ILE A 27 -5.14 4.96 8.14
C ILE A 27 -4.13 6.07 8.41
N ASN A 28 -3.68 6.76 7.38
CA ASN A 28 -2.71 7.83 7.52
C ASN A 28 -3.26 8.99 8.35
N LYS A 29 -4.53 9.37 8.16
CA LYS A 29 -5.22 10.40 8.96
C LYS A 29 -5.29 10.02 10.43
N PHE A 30 -5.64 8.77 10.75
CA PHE A 30 -5.64 8.29 12.13
C PHE A 30 -4.21 8.31 12.68
N THR A 31 -3.25 7.71 11.98
CA THR A 31 -1.88 7.62 12.45
C THR A 31 -1.23 9.01 12.65
N ARG A 32 -1.54 10.00 11.80
CA ARG A 32 -1.10 11.40 12.00
C ARG A 32 -1.67 12.01 13.29
N ARG A 33 -2.96 11.80 13.55
CA ARG A 33 -3.60 12.27 14.79
C ARG A 33 -2.98 11.61 16.01
N TRP A 34 -2.74 10.31 15.94
CA TRP A 34 -2.10 9.54 17.02
C TRP A 34 -0.65 9.98 17.28
N LEU A 35 0.11 10.31 16.24
CA LEU A 35 1.51 10.73 16.35
C LEU A 35 1.68 12.25 16.59
N GLY A 36 0.60 13.03 16.63
CA GLY A 36 0.67 14.50 16.75
C GLY A 36 1.35 15.18 15.55
N VAL A 37 1.31 14.56 14.38
CA VAL A 37 2.02 15.04 13.18
C VAL A 37 1.27 16.24 12.58
N PRO A 38 1.96 17.33 12.23
CA PRO A 38 1.33 18.50 11.63
C PRO A 38 0.71 18.17 10.25
N PRO A 39 -0.37 18.86 9.85
CA PRO A 39 -1.08 18.60 8.59
C PRO A 39 -0.21 18.80 7.34
N GLY A 40 0.92 19.53 7.45
CA GLY A 40 1.87 19.77 6.36
C GLY A 40 2.75 18.58 5.98
N LEU A 41 2.75 17.47 6.75
CA LEU A 41 3.46 16.26 6.32
C LEU A 41 2.73 15.63 5.13
N THR A 42 3.42 15.20 4.08
CA THR A 42 2.79 14.50 2.95
C THR A 42 2.56 13.03 3.28
N ASP A 43 1.53 12.43 2.66
CA ASP A 43 1.20 11.00 2.86
C ASP A 43 2.38 10.10 2.49
N VAL A 44 3.00 10.46 1.36
CA VAL A 44 4.23 9.87 0.84
C VAL A 44 5.39 9.94 1.84
N ALA A 45 5.56 11.06 2.57
CA ALA A 45 6.63 11.18 3.55
C ALA A 45 6.49 10.21 4.73
N MET A 46 5.26 9.75 5.00
CA MET A 46 4.95 8.85 6.11
C MET A 46 5.26 7.38 5.78
N SER A 47 5.05 6.99 4.51
CA SER A 47 5.42 5.68 3.98
C SER A 47 6.88 5.62 3.50
N CYS A 48 7.58 6.76 3.46
CA CYS A 48 8.96 6.84 2.97
C CYS A 48 9.98 6.32 3.99
N ARG A 49 10.70 5.24 3.64
CA ARG A 49 11.80 4.71 4.46
C ARG A 49 13.02 5.63 4.58
N LYS A 50 13.14 6.63 3.69
CA LYS A 50 14.25 7.59 3.65
C LYS A 50 13.94 8.90 4.37
N ALA A 51 12.71 9.11 4.83
CA ALA A 51 12.37 10.31 5.59
C ALA A 51 13.13 10.34 6.93
N LYS A 52 13.40 11.55 7.44
CA LYS A 52 14.01 11.76 8.77
C LYS A 52 13.18 11.11 9.88
N LEU A 53 11.86 11.06 9.68
CA LEU A 53 10.91 10.32 10.50
C LEU A 53 10.64 8.95 9.86
N ARG A 54 11.43 7.94 10.25
CA ARG A 54 11.26 6.56 9.76
C ARG A 54 10.13 5.89 10.52
N LEU A 55 8.91 5.95 9.98
CA LEU A 55 7.78 5.22 10.55
C LEU A 55 7.79 3.78 10.00
N PRO A 56 7.48 2.76 10.82
CA PRO A 56 7.32 1.37 10.37
C PRO A 56 6.00 1.16 9.63
N LEU A 57 5.56 2.16 8.86
CA LEU A 57 4.38 2.13 8.02
C LEU A 57 4.84 1.80 6.60
N LYS A 58 4.15 0.86 5.96
CA LYS A 58 4.33 0.63 4.53
C LYS A 58 3.05 1.04 3.83
N SER A 59 3.21 1.61 2.64
CA SER A 59 2.08 1.99 1.81
C SER A 59 1.32 0.75 1.36
N ILE A 60 0.02 0.73 1.67
CA ILE A 60 -0.88 -0.37 1.28
C ILE A 60 -1.08 -0.33 -0.24
N LEU A 61 -1.20 0.86 -0.81
CA LEU A 61 -1.32 1.08 -2.25
C LEU A 61 -0.08 0.61 -3.01
N GLU A 62 1.12 0.90 -2.51
CA GLU A 62 2.35 0.40 -3.14
C GLU A 62 2.41 -1.13 -3.10
N GLU A 63 2.11 -1.75 -1.94
CA GLU A 63 2.06 -3.21 -1.84
C GLU A 63 0.97 -3.81 -2.75
N TYR A 64 -0.17 -3.15 -2.90
CA TYR A 64 -1.26 -3.55 -3.78
C TYR A 64 -0.89 -3.49 -5.26
N LYS A 65 -0.29 -2.37 -5.70
CA LYS A 65 0.22 -2.22 -7.07
C LYS A 65 1.29 -3.26 -7.38
N CYS A 66 2.22 -3.47 -6.46
CA CYS A 66 3.24 -4.52 -6.58
C CYS A 66 2.63 -5.93 -6.60
N GLY A 67 1.57 -6.18 -5.82
CA GLY A 67 0.84 -7.44 -5.80
C GLY A 67 0.16 -7.73 -7.13
N LYS A 68 -0.59 -6.77 -7.67
CA LYS A 68 -1.20 -6.87 -9.00
C LYS A 68 -0.16 -7.10 -10.09
N ALA A 69 0.92 -6.33 -10.07
CA ALA A 69 2.02 -6.52 -11.01
C ALA A 69 2.54 -7.96 -10.94
N ARG A 70 2.91 -8.46 -9.75
CA ARG A 70 3.40 -9.84 -9.59
C ARG A 70 2.44 -10.90 -10.12
N LEU A 71 1.13 -10.74 -9.89
CA LEU A 71 0.11 -11.64 -10.43
C LEU A 71 0.09 -11.61 -11.96
N LEU A 72 0.07 -10.41 -12.55
CA LEU A 72 0.08 -10.23 -14.01
C LEU A 72 1.34 -10.81 -14.65
N TRP A 73 2.51 -10.53 -14.08
CA TRP A 73 3.79 -11.08 -14.54
C TRP A 73 3.83 -12.61 -14.40
N GLY A 74 3.29 -13.15 -13.31
CA GLY A 74 3.19 -14.60 -13.08
C GLY A 74 2.28 -15.30 -14.09
N LEU A 75 1.12 -14.71 -14.42
CA LEU A 75 0.22 -15.22 -15.46
C LEU A 75 0.84 -15.13 -16.85
N ARG A 76 1.47 -14.00 -17.18
CA ARG A 76 2.15 -13.80 -18.45
C ARG A 76 3.33 -14.77 -18.65
N GLY A 77 4.07 -15.04 -17.57
CA GLY A 77 5.18 -16.00 -17.57
C GLY A 77 4.75 -17.48 -17.63
N GLN A 78 3.47 -17.79 -17.36
CA GLN A 78 2.89 -19.12 -17.60
C GLN A 78 2.40 -19.28 -19.04
N PHE A 79 1.80 -18.22 -19.60
CA PHE A 79 1.32 -18.21 -20.99
C PHE A 79 2.46 -18.20 -22.03
N ASN A 80 3.63 -17.66 -21.67
CA ASN A 80 4.81 -17.57 -22.54
C ASN A 80 5.85 -18.68 -22.32
N ARG A 81 5.43 -19.86 -21.83
CA ARG A 81 6.30 -21.05 -21.80
C ARG A 81 6.14 -21.82 -23.11
N PRO A 82 7.24 -22.16 -23.81
CA PRO A 82 7.20 -22.93 -25.06
C PRO A 82 6.67 -24.35 -24.85
#